data_AF-U6KJ94-F1
#
_entry.id   AF-U6KJ94-F1
#
_cell.length_a   1.000
_cell.length_b   1.000
_cell.length_c   1.000
_cell.angle_alpha   90.00
_cell.angle_beta   90.00
_cell.angle_gamma   90.00
#
_symmetry.space_group_name_H-M   'P 1'
#
loop_
_entity.id
_entity.type
_entity.pdbx_description
1 polymer ?
#
loop_
_entity_poly.entity_id
_entity_poly.type
_entity_poly.pdbx_seq_one_letter_code
_entity_poly.pdbx_strand_id
1 'polypeptide(L)'
;MGQPTGEGFAGPAALCVYLTGFGPFGEVSENPSATLVKELAAALGDANAATDPLSHQKKSIPPNSCPSSTPGTVGSPGITVKPAECNSPPTEAYVEKTRIKLCGWEVLEVSADAATEAAYRIHSALNNNRKQEQHLKQLETNDNSSDVGEGQRNHEANPSVPDGGRTEEPVALALHFGVNMKSNRWMLETNAKNDARFTCVDAKGCRPQTERISCCMPLEYRLRSSLCLEPIAANLRERGFPCGVSDDAGCFVCNFLYFKSLQESQMSGVTALFVHVPPFSELSLQQQLSAALQLLSILAQRRTPAEAVSNTTCK
;
A
#
# COMPACT_ATOMS: atom_id res chain seq x y z
N MET A 1 -1.00 8.10 45.27
CA MET A 1 -1.23 7.12 44.17
C MET A 1 -1.15 7.89 42.87
N GLY A 2 0.01 7.89 42.22
CA GLY A 2 0.24 8.61 40.98
C GLY A 2 -0.38 7.85 39.81
N GLN A 3 -1.15 8.54 38.99
CA GLN A 3 -1.59 8.05 37.69
C GLN A 3 -0.36 7.91 36.76
N PRO A 4 -0.27 6.88 35.92
CA PRO A 4 0.73 6.86 34.86
C PRO A 4 0.34 7.90 33.81
N THR A 5 1.22 8.87 33.61
CA THR A 5 1.19 9.83 32.50
C THR A 5 1.26 9.06 31.18
N GLY A 6 0.32 9.36 30.28
CA GLY A 6 0.28 8.76 28.95
C GLY A 6 1.56 9.07 28.17
N GLU A 7 2.35 8.03 27.90
CA GLU A 7 3.43 8.11 26.93
C GLU A 7 2.83 8.24 25.53
N GLY A 8 3.14 9.36 24.86
CA GLY A 8 2.79 9.58 23.47
C GLY A 8 3.51 8.57 22.58
N PHE A 9 2.74 7.77 21.85
CA PHE A 9 3.25 6.80 20.88
C PHE A 9 3.70 7.50 19.59
N ALA A 10 4.93 7.99 19.55
CA ALA A 10 5.59 8.46 18.31
C ALA A 10 6.72 7.49 17.91
N GLY A 11 6.38 6.24 17.57
CA GLY A 11 7.32 5.29 16.98
C GLY A 11 7.47 5.48 15.46
N PRO A 12 8.63 5.19 14.83
CA PRO A 12 8.87 5.41 13.39
C PRO A 12 7.86 4.67 12.51
N ALA A 13 7.55 5.06 11.27
CA ALA A 13 6.59 4.29 10.46
C ALA A 13 7.03 2.80 10.31
N ALA A 14 6.11 1.84 10.46
CA ALA A 14 6.36 0.43 10.22
C ALA A 14 6.29 0.08 8.72
N LEU A 15 5.57 0.90 7.95
CA LEU A 15 5.39 0.76 6.51
C LEU A 15 5.51 2.12 5.81
N CYS A 16 6.42 2.26 4.85
CA CYS A 16 6.45 3.36 3.88
C CYS A 16 5.93 2.84 2.55
N VAL A 17 4.82 3.40 2.05
CA VAL A 17 4.13 2.90 0.85
C VAL A 17 4.13 3.94 -0.27
N TYR A 18 4.35 3.48 -1.50
CA TYR A 18 4.06 4.22 -2.72
C TYR A 18 2.91 3.54 -3.47
N LEU A 19 1.90 4.32 -3.87
CA LEU A 19 0.69 3.79 -4.51
C LEU A 19 0.66 4.10 -6.00
N THR A 20 0.28 3.14 -6.84
CA THR A 20 -0.01 3.44 -8.26
C THR A 20 -1.34 2.89 -8.71
N GLY A 21 -2.08 3.67 -9.47
CA GLY A 21 -3.25 3.23 -10.24
C GLY A 21 -3.02 3.42 -11.73
N PHE A 22 -4.00 3.05 -12.55
CA PHE A 22 -3.97 3.29 -13.99
C PHE A 22 -5.09 4.23 -14.37
N GLY A 23 -4.80 5.16 -15.28
CA GLY A 23 -5.76 6.12 -15.80
C GLY A 23 -6.81 5.48 -16.72
N PRO A 24 -7.63 6.32 -17.36
CA PRO A 24 -8.59 5.88 -18.37
C PRO A 24 -7.90 5.11 -19.50
N PHE A 25 -8.55 4.08 -20.04
CA PHE A 25 -8.01 3.30 -21.14
C PHE A 25 -9.11 2.54 -21.90
N GLY A 26 -9.06 2.59 -23.22
CA GLY A 26 -10.10 2.02 -24.07
C GLY A 26 -11.47 2.65 -23.76
N GLU A 27 -12.47 1.82 -23.50
CA GLU A 27 -13.84 2.26 -23.16
C GLU A 27 -13.99 2.64 -21.68
N VAL A 28 -12.95 2.44 -20.86
CA VAL A 28 -12.97 2.72 -19.43
C VAL A 28 -12.60 4.18 -19.20
N SER A 29 -13.60 5.06 -19.18
CA SER A 29 -13.42 6.49 -18.90
C SER A 29 -13.02 6.77 -17.46
N GLU A 30 -13.50 5.96 -16.52
CA GLU A 30 -13.12 5.99 -15.11
C GLU A 30 -12.58 4.63 -14.69
N ASN A 31 -11.26 4.57 -14.50
CA ASN A 31 -10.60 3.34 -14.09
C ASN A 31 -10.68 3.20 -12.54
N PRO A 32 -11.29 2.11 -12.02
CA PRO A 32 -11.41 1.89 -10.58
C PRO A 32 -10.09 2.00 -9.82
N SER A 33 -8.96 1.58 -10.41
CA SER A 33 -7.67 1.65 -9.71
C SER A 33 -7.15 3.08 -9.57
N ALA A 34 -7.42 3.98 -10.53
CA ALA A 34 -7.11 5.41 -10.38
C ALA A 34 -7.91 6.06 -9.26
N THR A 35 -9.22 5.81 -9.23
CA THR A 35 -10.10 6.38 -8.19
C THR A 35 -9.73 5.84 -6.81
N LEU A 36 -9.51 4.53 -6.68
CA LEU A 36 -9.09 3.90 -5.43
C LEU A 36 -7.79 4.51 -4.88
N VAL A 37 -6.79 4.72 -5.74
CA VAL A 37 -5.48 5.27 -5.33
C VAL A 37 -5.59 6.72 -4.86
N LYS A 38 -6.42 7.55 -5.53
CA LYS A 38 -6.67 8.93 -5.11
C LYS A 38 -7.31 8.99 -3.72
N GLU A 39 -8.36 8.20 -3.51
CA GLU A 39 -9.07 8.16 -2.22
C GLU A 39 -8.21 7.58 -1.10
N LEU A 40 -7.46 6.51 -1.40
CA LEU A 40 -6.54 5.91 -0.44
C LEU A 40 -5.41 6.87 -0.04
N ALA A 41 -4.87 7.62 -1.01
CA ALA A 41 -3.85 8.63 -0.75
C ALA A 41 -4.40 9.77 0.13
N ALA A 42 -5.63 10.25 -0.15
CA ALA A 42 -6.28 11.26 0.68
C ALA A 42 -6.48 10.77 2.12
N ALA A 43 -7.03 9.55 2.29
CA ALA A 43 -7.24 8.95 3.61
C ALA A 43 -5.93 8.77 4.42
N LEU A 44 -4.83 8.40 3.76
CA LEU A 44 -3.52 8.30 4.41
C LEU A 44 -2.90 9.68 4.69
N GLY A 45 -3.17 10.69 3.86
CA GLY A 45 -2.72 12.06 4.06
C GLY A 45 -3.36 12.70 5.29
N ASP A 46 -4.68 12.60 5.40
CA ASP A 46 -5.45 13.14 6.53
C ASP A 46 -5.05 12.49 7.85
N ALA A 47 -4.84 11.16 7.86
CA ALA A 47 -4.40 10.45 9.05
C ALA A 47 -2.98 10.86 9.52
N ASN A 48 -2.06 11.12 8.58
CA ASN A 48 -0.73 11.62 8.93
C ASN A 48 -0.78 13.06 9.49
N ALA A 49 -1.71 13.90 8.99
CA ALA A 49 -1.92 15.26 9.51
C ALA A 49 -2.55 15.28 10.91
N ALA A 50 -3.41 14.31 11.24
CA ALA A 50 -4.04 14.16 12.55
C ALA A 50 -3.07 13.72 13.68
N THR A 51 -1.92 13.14 13.32
CA THR A 51 -0.87 12.75 14.27
C THR A 51 0.14 13.85 14.61
N ASP A 52 0.04 15.03 13.97
CA ASP A 52 0.87 16.20 14.28
C ASP A 52 0.16 17.12 15.29
N PRO A 53 0.64 17.26 16.55
CA PRO A 53 -0.03 18.02 17.60
C PRO A 53 -0.19 19.54 17.35
N LEU A 54 0.30 20.07 16.23
CA LEU A 54 0.39 21.51 15.98
C LEU A 54 -0.55 22.06 14.91
N SER A 55 -1.42 21.25 14.29
CA SER A 55 -2.20 21.71 13.11
C SER A 55 -3.61 22.27 13.41
N HIS A 56 -4.14 22.16 14.62
CA HIS A 56 -5.50 22.65 14.93
C HIS A 56 -5.51 24.03 15.59
N GLN A 57 -5.25 25.07 14.79
CA GLN A 57 -5.81 26.39 15.06
C GLN A 57 -6.21 27.11 13.78
N LYS A 58 -7.41 26.83 13.26
CA LYS A 58 -8.18 27.83 12.51
C LYS A 58 -9.70 27.65 12.70
N LYS A 59 -10.17 28.55 13.58
CA LYS A 59 -11.50 29.04 13.94
C LYS A 59 -12.69 28.72 13.00
N SER A 60 -13.70 28.16 13.66
CA SER A 60 -15.15 28.19 13.43
C SER A 60 -15.80 29.59 13.48
N ILE A 61 -16.82 29.85 12.62
CA ILE A 61 -17.94 30.82 12.80
C ILE A 61 -19.20 30.25 12.08
N PRO A 62 -20.46 30.46 12.58
CA PRO A 62 -21.60 29.51 12.53
C PRO A 62 -22.72 29.86 11.49
N PRO A 63 -23.85 29.11 11.43
CA PRO A 63 -24.79 29.12 10.29
C PRO A 63 -26.02 30.02 10.49
N ASN A 64 -26.66 30.40 9.38
CA ASN A 64 -28.06 30.86 9.21
C ASN A 64 -28.28 31.06 7.69
N SER A 65 -29.42 30.84 7.03
CA SER A 65 -30.79 30.45 7.37
C SER A 65 -31.55 30.26 6.04
N CYS A 66 -32.46 29.28 5.96
CA CYS A 66 -33.46 29.09 4.88
C CYS A 66 -34.61 30.13 4.95
N PRO A 67 -35.44 30.36 3.89
CA PRO A 67 -36.65 29.53 3.69
C PRO A 67 -37.22 29.35 2.25
N SER A 68 -37.99 28.24 2.10
CA SER A 68 -39.21 27.96 1.25
C SER A 68 -39.11 28.05 -0.30
N SER A 69 -39.81 27.29 -1.16
CA SER A 69 -41.10 26.55 -1.09
C SER A 69 -41.25 25.54 -2.27
N THR A 70 -42.15 24.55 -2.10
CA THR A 70 -42.56 23.37 -2.92
C THR A 70 -43.55 23.69 -4.08
N PRO A 71 -44.29 22.76 -4.77
CA PRO A 71 -44.23 21.28 -4.93
C PRO A 71 -44.44 20.74 -6.40
N GLY A 72 -44.29 19.42 -6.61
CA GLY A 72 -44.85 18.70 -7.77
C GLY A 72 -44.80 17.17 -7.62
N THR A 73 -45.97 16.54 -7.57
CA THR A 73 -46.23 15.10 -7.26
C THR A 73 -46.58 14.30 -8.52
N VAL A 74 -46.48 12.95 -8.43
CA VAL A 74 -47.19 11.81 -9.11
C VAL A 74 -46.15 10.81 -9.66
N GLY A 75 -46.11 9.49 -9.44
CA GLY A 75 -46.93 8.50 -8.71
C GLY A 75 -46.74 7.07 -9.28
N SER A 76 -46.28 6.12 -8.45
CA SER A 76 -46.49 4.63 -8.45
C SER A 76 -45.88 3.66 -9.52
N PRO A 77 -45.79 2.32 -9.26
CA PRO A 77 -45.38 1.62 -8.03
C PRO A 77 -44.39 0.40 -8.23
N GLY A 78 -43.58 0.12 -7.20
CA GLY A 78 -43.37 -1.20 -6.58
C GLY A 78 -42.55 -2.32 -7.27
N ILE A 79 -41.28 -2.50 -6.87
CA ILE A 79 -40.71 -3.79 -6.41
C ILE A 79 -39.72 -3.48 -5.27
N THR A 80 -40.03 -3.95 -4.07
CA THR A 80 -39.18 -3.79 -2.87
C THR A 80 -38.21 -4.96 -2.78
N VAL A 81 -36.95 -4.75 -3.13
CA VAL A 81 -35.84 -5.61 -2.69
C VAL A 81 -35.16 -4.87 -1.54
N LYS A 82 -35.20 -5.45 -0.33
CA LYS A 82 -34.44 -4.95 0.82
C LYS A 82 -32.94 -4.97 0.47
N PRO A 83 -32.20 -3.85 0.56
CA PRO A 83 -30.75 -3.90 0.51
C PRO A 83 -30.27 -4.64 1.77
N ALA A 84 -29.33 -5.57 1.61
CA ALA A 84 -28.60 -6.12 2.73
C ALA A 84 -27.89 -4.96 3.45
N GLU A 85 -28.24 -4.73 4.72
CA GLU A 85 -27.55 -3.79 5.59
C GLU A 85 -26.10 -4.25 5.76
N CYS A 86 -25.21 -3.62 4.99
CA CYS A 86 -23.78 -3.80 5.13
C CYS A 86 -23.35 -2.97 6.35
N ASN A 87 -23.28 -3.63 7.51
CA ASN A 87 -22.61 -3.08 8.70
C ASN A 87 -21.09 -3.04 8.44
N SER A 88 -20.65 -2.10 7.59
CA SER A 88 -19.24 -1.75 7.45
C SER A 88 -18.87 -0.84 8.64
N PRO A 89 -17.84 -1.16 9.42
CA PRO A 89 -17.36 -0.24 10.46
C PRO A 89 -16.87 1.08 9.84
N PRO A 90 -16.90 2.20 10.58
CA PRO A 90 -16.49 3.50 10.06
C PRO A 90 -15.02 3.51 9.64
N THR A 91 -14.73 4.09 8.47
CA THR A 91 -13.40 4.26 7.88
C THR A 91 -12.43 5.07 8.75
N GLU A 92 -12.95 5.97 9.60
CA GLU A 92 -12.15 6.88 10.43
C GLU A 92 -11.45 6.17 11.60
N ALA A 93 -12.07 5.15 12.21
CA ALA A 93 -11.52 4.51 13.42
C ALA A 93 -10.31 3.59 13.16
N TYR A 94 -9.97 3.32 11.89
CA TYR A 94 -9.02 2.26 11.54
C TYR A 94 -7.60 2.75 11.22
N VAL A 95 -7.46 3.98 10.71
CA VAL A 95 -6.13 4.51 10.31
C VAL A 95 -5.39 5.11 11.51
N GLU A 96 -6.12 5.60 12.52
CA GLU A 96 -5.61 6.32 13.69
C GLU A 96 -4.58 5.56 14.57
N LYS A 97 -4.34 4.27 14.32
CA LYS A 97 -3.35 3.47 15.09
C LYS A 97 -2.25 2.80 14.27
N THR A 98 -2.23 2.96 12.95
CA THR A 98 -1.28 2.25 12.09
C THR A 98 -0.11 3.14 11.69
N ARG A 99 1.12 2.67 11.95
CA ARG A 99 2.40 3.30 11.59
C ARG A 99 2.65 3.25 10.07
N ILE A 100 1.78 3.84 9.24
CA ILE A 100 1.86 3.84 7.76
C ILE A 100 2.18 5.24 7.24
N LYS A 101 3.30 5.37 6.53
CA LYS A 101 3.72 6.60 5.86
C LYS A 101 3.44 6.50 4.36
N LEU A 102 2.65 7.44 3.83
CA LEU A 102 2.49 7.59 2.39
C LEU A 102 3.71 8.33 1.82
N CYS A 103 4.51 7.65 1.02
CA CYS A 103 5.76 8.17 0.46
C CYS A 103 5.57 8.76 -0.96
N GLY A 104 4.41 8.50 -1.57
CA GLY A 104 3.99 9.09 -2.84
C GLY A 104 2.87 8.29 -3.48
N TRP A 105 2.23 8.87 -4.49
CA TRP A 105 1.26 8.16 -5.30
C TRP A 105 1.15 8.76 -6.70
N GLU A 106 0.70 7.98 -7.66
CA GLU A 106 0.44 8.46 -9.01
C GLU A 106 -0.60 7.61 -9.76
N VAL A 107 -1.15 8.19 -10.82
CA VAL A 107 -2.00 7.49 -11.80
C VAL A 107 -1.23 7.40 -13.10
N LEU A 108 -0.93 6.18 -13.51
CA LEU A 108 -0.12 5.89 -14.68
C LEU A 108 -0.97 5.92 -15.94
N GLU A 109 -0.40 6.44 -17.03
CA GLU A 109 -0.88 6.12 -18.37
C GLU A 109 -0.74 4.60 -18.60
N VAL A 110 -1.71 4.02 -19.31
CA VAL A 110 -1.69 2.59 -19.65
C VAL A 110 -0.74 2.36 -20.83
N SER A 111 0.56 2.52 -20.60
CA SER A 111 1.62 2.29 -21.58
C SER A 111 2.86 1.60 -20.99
N ALA A 112 3.57 0.82 -21.81
CA ALA A 112 4.80 0.14 -21.39
C ALA A 112 5.92 1.12 -20.99
N ASP A 113 5.98 2.27 -21.67
CA ASP A 113 6.91 3.35 -21.35
C ASP A 113 6.66 3.91 -19.94
N ALA A 114 5.41 4.29 -19.64
CA ALA A 114 5.04 4.82 -18.33
C ALA A 114 5.31 3.80 -17.22
N ALA A 115 5.03 2.51 -17.47
CA ALA A 115 5.31 1.43 -16.53
C ALA A 115 6.83 1.26 -16.26
N THR A 116 7.68 1.40 -17.29
CA THR A 116 9.14 1.31 -17.14
C THR A 116 9.68 2.44 -16.26
N GLU A 117 9.32 3.68 -16.58
CA GLU A 117 9.78 4.86 -15.85
C GLU A 117 9.27 4.87 -14.41
N ALA A 118 8.01 4.48 -14.20
CA ALA A 118 7.42 4.41 -12.87
C ALA A 118 8.11 3.37 -11.98
N ALA A 119 8.34 2.15 -12.46
CA ALA A 119 8.99 1.11 -11.69
C ALA A 119 10.36 1.56 -11.16
N TYR A 120 11.21 2.10 -12.04
CA TYR A 120 12.53 2.60 -11.64
C TYR A 120 12.43 3.76 -10.64
N ARG A 121 11.63 4.79 -10.95
CA ARG A 121 11.51 5.99 -10.12
C ARG A 121 10.96 5.67 -8.72
N ILE A 122 9.93 4.83 -8.63
CA ILE A 122 9.30 4.46 -7.36
C ILE A 122 10.28 3.71 -6.47
N HIS A 123 10.98 2.71 -7.02
CA HIS A 123 11.93 1.91 -6.25
C HIS A 123 13.14 2.74 -5.83
N SER A 124 13.63 3.63 -6.68
CA SER A 124 14.68 4.58 -6.34
C SER A 124 14.26 5.52 -5.21
N ALA A 125 13.07 6.13 -5.30
CA ALA A 125 12.55 7.02 -4.27
C ALA A 125 12.37 6.33 -2.90
N LEU A 126 11.74 5.15 -2.89
CA LEU A 126 11.54 4.37 -1.66
C LEU A 126 12.87 3.90 -1.04
N ASN A 127 13.86 3.53 -1.85
CA ASN A 127 15.18 3.13 -1.37
C ASN A 127 15.96 4.32 -0.78
N ASN A 128 15.93 5.47 -1.46
CA ASN A 128 16.61 6.67 -0.98
C ASN A 128 16.02 7.17 0.35
N ASN A 129 14.69 7.16 0.48
CA ASN A 129 14.02 7.51 1.74
C ASN A 129 14.48 6.59 2.89
N ARG A 130 14.56 5.28 2.64
CA ARG A 130 15.02 4.31 3.65
C ARG A 130 16.47 4.57 4.08
N LYS A 131 17.37 4.80 3.11
CA LYS A 131 18.79 5.11 3.39
C LYS A 131 18.94 6.42 4.17
N GLN A 132 18.13 7.42 3.85
CA GLN A 132 18.13 8.70 4.56
C GLN A 132 17.66 8.54 6.01
N GLU A 133 16.58 7.77 6.25
CA GLU A 133 16.09 7.46 7.59
C GLU A 133 17.12 6.65 8.41
N GLN A 134 17.83 5.71 7.78
CA GLN A 134 18.94 4.99 8.42
C GLN A 134 20.09 5.93 8.81
N HIS A 135 20.47 6.85 7.92
CA HIS A 135 21.54 7.80 8.18
C HIS A 135 21.19 8.78 9.32
N LEU A 136 19.95 9.29 9.34
CA LEU A 136 19.45 10.15 10.42
C LEU A 136 19.50 9.44 11.78
N LYS A 137 19.02 8.20 11.86
CA LYS A 137 19.09 7.39 13.10
C LYS A 137 20.52 7.19 13.58
N GLN A 138 21.46 6.98 12.66
CA GLN A 138 22.87 6.78 13.01
C GLN A 138 23.51 8.05 13.59
N LEU A 139 23.13 9.24 13.09
CA LEU A 139 23.56 10.52 13.64
C LEU A 139 23.00 10.74 15.06
N GLU A 140 21.70 10.47 15.27
CA GLU A 140 21.04 10.59 16.58
C GLU A 140 21.65 9.66 17.64
N THR A 141 22.07 8.44 17.27
CA THR A 141 22.76 7.53 18.18
C THR A 141 24.16 7.99 18.56
N ASN A 142 24.84 8.74 17.69
CA ASN A 142 26.20 9.21 17.94
C ASN A 142 26.21 10.44 18.86
N ASP A 143 25.26 11.38 18.72
CA ASP A 143 25.19 12.57 19.57
C ASP A 143 24.84 12.24 21.03
N ASN A 144 24.00 11.23 21.26
CA ASN A 144 23.62 10.76 22.62
C ASN A 144 24.73 9.98 23.36
N SER A 145 25.90 9.77 22.75
CA SER A 145 27.05 9.11 23.38
C SER A 145 28.09 10.06 23.98
N SER A 146 27.84 11.38 23.95
CA SER A 146 28.82 12.41 24.31
C SER A 146 28.66 13.06 25.70
N ASP A 147 27.96 12.41 26.64
CA ASP A 147 27.93 12.82 28.05
C ASP A 147 28.15 11.64 29.01
N VAL A 148 29.42 11.27 29.20
CA VAL A 148 29.87 10.57 30.40
C VAL A 148 31.13 11.27 30.90
N GLY A 149 30.94 12.05 31.96
CA GLY A 149 32.00 12.72 32.70
C GLY A 149 33.07 11.75 33.20
N GLU A 150 34.31 12.21 33.16
CA GLU A 150 35.49 11.53 33.70
C GLU A 150 35.31 11.20 35.20
N GLY A 151 35.45 9.92 35.55
CA GLY A 151 35.36 9.44 36.93
C GLY A 151 35.85 8.00 37.14
N GLN A 152 37.17 7.85 37.28
CA GLN A 152 37.99 6.75 37.83
C GLN A 152 37.40 5.36 38.23
N ARG A 153 38.11 4.33 37.71
CA ARG A 153 38.63 3.07 38.33
C ARG A 153 37.73 1.84 38.58
N ASN A 154 38.14 0.76 37.89
CA ASN A 154 38.27 -0.67 38.26
C ASN A 154 37.06 -1.43 38.83
N HIS A 155 36.52 -2.38 38.06
CA HIS A 155 36.33 -3.78 38.48
C HIS A 155 35.97 -4.67 37.27
N GLU A 156 36.59 -5.84 37.19
CA GLU A 156 36.27 -6.91 36.23
C GLU A 156 34.81 -7.35 36.38
N ALA A 157 34.01 -7.18 35.33
CA ALA A 157 32.73 -7.85 35.18
C ALA A 157 32.42 -8.09 33.69
N ASN A 158 32.23 -9.38 33.38
CA ASN A 158 31.60 -10.02 32.23
C ASN A 158 30.84 -9.09 31.25
N PRO A 159 31.15 -9.09 29.92
CA PRO A 159 30.37 -8.32 28.97
C PRO A 159 29.07 -9.07 28.64
N SER A 160 28.07 -8.92 29.51
CA SER A 160 26.68 -9.08 29.08
C SER A 160 26.39 -7.98 28.08
N VAL A 161 26.49 -8.33 26.80
CA VAL A 161 26.07 -7.49 25.67
C VAL A 161 24.67 -6.97 25.98
N PRO A 162 24.45 -5.66 26.11
CA PRO A 162 23.10 -5.15 26.20
C PRO A 162 22.41 -5.52 24.89
N ASP A 163 21.29 -6.24 25.00
CA ASP A 163 20.36 -6.50 23.92
C ASP A 163 19.82 -5.14 23.44
N GLY A 164 20.61 -4.49 22.58
CA GLY A 164 20.25 -3.24 21.94
C GLY A 164 19.07 -3.54 21.04
N GLY A 165 17.87 -3.27 21.56
CA GLY A 165 16.60 -3.52 20.89
C GLY A 165 16.70 -3.07 19.44
N ARG A 166 16.76 -4.04 18.53
CA ARG A 166 16.79 -3.77 17.09
C ARG A 166 15.51 -3.03 16.76
N THR A 167 15.63 -1.73 16.48
CA THR A 167 14.49 -0.98 15.95
C THR A 167 14.14 -1.60 14.60
N GLU A 168 13.00 -2.29 14.52
CA GLU A 168 12.57 -2.93 13.28
C GLU A 168 12.57 -1.88 12.15
N GLU A 169 13.28 -2.17 11.07
CA GLU A 169 13.35 -1.23 9.95
C GLU A 169 12.01 -1.15 9.24
N PRO A 170 11.56 0.07 8.86
CA PRO A 170 10.34 0.26 8.09
C PRO A 170 10.36 -0.56 6.80
N VAL A 171 9.28 -1.29 6.53
CA VAL A 171 9.11 -1.97 5.24
C VAL A 171 8.79 -0.90 4.20
N ALA A 172 9.58 -0.80 3.13
CA ALA A 172 9.21 0.03 1.98
C ALA A 172 8.45 -0.81 0.94
N LEU A 173 7.28 -0.34 0.51
CA LEU A 173 6.35 -1.06 -0.35
C LEU A 173 5.96 -0.22 -1.58
N ALA A 174 6.21 -0.75 -2.77
CA ALA A 174 5.57 -0.33 -4.00
C ALA A 174 4.28 -1.14 -4.19
N LEU A 175 3.12 -0.50 -4.04
CA LEU A 175 1.80 -1.13 -4.15
C LEU A 175 1.08 -0.63 -5.40
N HIS A 176 0.87 -1.55 -6.33
CA HIS A 176 0.29 -1.27 -7.63
C HIS A 176 -1.13 -1.83 -7.74
N PHE A 177 -2.08 -1.04 -8.24
CA PHE A 177 -3.46 -1.44 -8.47
C PHE A 177 -3.80 -1.42 -9.96
N GLY A 178 -4.37 -2.52 -10.44
CA GLY A 178 -4.96 -2.63 -11.78
C GLY A 178 -6.42 -3.05 -11.69
N VAL A 179 -7.27 -2.57 -12.60
CA VAL A 179 -8.64 -3.08 -12.69
C VAL A 179 -8.68 -4.39 -13.49
N ASN A 180 -9.38 -5.40 -12.96
CA ASN A 180 -9.80 -6.57 -13.71
C ASN A 180 -11.31 -6.54 -13.88
N MET A 181 -11.78 -6.11 -15.07
CA MET A 181 -13.20 -5.95 -15.40
C MET A 181 -14.01 -7.26 -15.37
N LYS A 182 -13.35 -8.42 -15.27
CA LYS A 182 -13.99 -9.74 -15.21
C LYS A 182 -13.98 -10.34 -13.79
N SER A 183 -13.33 -9.69 -12.83
CA SER A 183 -13.26 -10.16 -11.46
C SER A 183 -14.41 -9.61 -10.62
N ASN A 184 -14.83 -10.37 -9.62
CA ASN A 184 -15.75 -9.93 -8.55
C ASN A 184 -15.07 -9.82 -7.18
N ARG A 185 -13.73 -9.89 -7.16
CA ARG A 185 -12.91 -9.90 -5.94
C ARG A 185 -11.54 -9.31 -6.17
N TRP A 186 -10.85 -9.00 -5.09
CA TRP A 186 -9.44 -8.63 -5.11
C TRP A 186 -8.59 -9.85 -5.42
N MET A 187 -7.57 -9.68 -6.26
CA MET A 187 -6.57 -10.72 -6.55
C MET A 187 -5.18 -10.17 -6.21
N LEU A 188 -4.53 -10.76 -5.22
CA LEU A 188 -3.14 -10.46 -4.90
C LEU A 188 -2.24 -11.28 -5.82
N GLU A 189 -1.47 -10.62 -6.67
CA GLU A 189 -0.63 -11.29 -7.66
C GLU A 189 0.65 -11.84 -7.01
N THR A 190 0.86 -13.15 -7.10
CA THR A 190 2.00 -13.86 -6.53
C THR A 190 3.26 -13.72 -7.37
N ASN A 191 3.13 -13.42 -8.67
CA ASN A 191 4.23 -13.36 -9.61
C ASN A 191 3.90 -12.56 -10.88
N ALA A 192 4.92 -12.25 -11.66
CA ALA A 192 4.82 -11.70 -13.01
C ALA A 192 5.74 -12.45 -13.97
N LYS A 193 5.35 -12.51 -15.25
CA LYS A 193 6.07 -13.20 -16.33
C LYS A 193 6.91 -12.23 -17.15
N ASN A 194 8.12 -12.62 -17.52
CA ASN A 194 8.99 -11.91 -18.47
C ASN A 194 8.48 -12.07 -19.91
N ASP A 195 7.24 -11.63 -20.17
CA ASP A 195 6.59 -11.73 -21.47
C ASP A 195 5.71 -10.49 -21.71
N ALA A 196 6.15 -9.65 -22.62
CA ALA A 196 5.38 -8.55 -23.17
C ALA A 196 4.57 -9.07 -24.37
N ARG A 197 3.42 -9.68 -24.08
CA ARG A 197 2.43 -10.14 -25.07
C ARG A 197 1.14 -9.38 -24.86
N PHE A 198 0.97 -8.22 -25.50
CA PHE A 198 -0.18 -7.36 -25.21
C PHE A 198 -1.42 -7.77 -26.01
N THR A 199 -2.51 -8.03 -25.31
CA THR A 199 -3.80 -8.42 -25.94
C THR A 199 -4.40 -7.30 -26.79
N CYS A 200 -4.13 -6.04 -26.46
CA CYS A 200 -4.55 -4.83 -27.19
C CYS A 200 -3.40 -3.81 -27.29
N VAL A 201 -3.57 -2.78 -28.13
CA VAL A 201 -2.63 -1.65 -28.22
C VAL A 201 -2.68 -0.84 -26.93
N ASP A 202 -1.53 -0.46 -26.39
CA ASP A 202 -1.45 0.42 -25.24
C ASP A 202 -1.76 1.89 -25.62
N ALA A 203 -1.72 2.81 -24.65
CA ALA A 203 -2.06 4.22 -24.86
C ALA A 203 -1.12 4.93 -25.86
N LYS A 204 0.08 4.40 -26.12
CA LYS A 204 1.03 4.92 -27.10
C LYS A 204 1.01 4.15 -28.42
N GLY A 205 0.08 3.22 -28.59
CA GLY A 205 -0.05 2.41 -29.79
C GLY A 205 0.87 1.19 -29.84
N CYS A 206 1.57 0.86 -28.75
CA CYS A 206 2.45 -0.30 -28.69
C CYS A 206 1.66 -1.59 -28.45
N ARG A 207 1.95 -2.64 -29.23
CA ARG A 207 1.38 -3.98 -29.05
C ARG A 207 2.42 -5.08 -29.32
N PRO A 208 3.38 -5.25 -28.41
CA PRO A 208 4.37 -6.32 -28.52
C PRO A 208 3.65 -7.68 -28.56
N GLN A 209 4.10 -8.57 -29.44
CA GLN A 209 3.47 -9.87 -29.66
C GLN A 209 4.02 -10.93 -28.72
N THR A 210 5.33 -11.01 -28.56
CA THR A 210 6.03 -11.89 -27.61
C THR A 210 7.45 -11.38 -27.52
N GLU A 211 7.71 -10.55 -26.53
CA GLU A 211 9.00 -9.93 -26.33
C GLU A 211 9.39 -10.02 -24.86
N ARG A 212 10.70 -10.06 -24.59
CA ARG A 212 11.18 -10.04 -23.22
C ARG A 212 11.00 -8.64 -22.64
N ILE A 213 10.38 -8.54 -21.48
CA ILE A 213 10.32 -7.30 -20.68
C ILE A 213 11.74 -6.92 -20.21
N SER A 214 12.56 -7.93 -19.89
CA SER A 214 13.95 -7.77 -19.50
C SER A 214 14.86 -8.68 -20.30
N CYS A 215 15.85 -8.08 -20.97
CA CYS A 215 16.79 -8.79 -21.83
C CYS A 215 17.76 -9.70 -21.04
N CYS A 216 17.93 -9.46 -19.74
CA CYS A 216 18.80 -10.26 -18.87
C CYS A 216 18.14 -11.53 -18.31
N MET A 217 16.85 -11.74 -18.55
CA MET A 217 16.12 -12.94 -18.12
C MET A 217 15.53 -13.69 -19.33
N PRO A 218 15.32 -15.02 -19.25
CA PRO A 218 14.64 -15.77 -20.30
C PRO A 218 13.20 -15.30 -20.51
N LEU A 219 12.68 -15.50 -21.72
CA LEU A 219 11.24 -15.32 -22.01
C LEU A 219 10.41 -16.20 -21.07
N GLU A 220 9.25 -15.70 -20.62
CA GLU A 220 8.33 -16.38 -19.69
C GLU A 220 8.89 -16.66 -18.28
N TYR A 221 10.14 -16.25 -17.99
CA TYR A 221 10.70 -16.35 -16.63
C TYR A 221 9.81 -15.61 -15.63
N ARG A 222 9.57 -16.21 -14.46
CA ARG A 222 8.67 -15.66 -13.44
C ARG A 222 9.44 -15.09 -12.26
N LEU A 223 9.19 -13.83 -11.95
CA LEU A 223 9.58 -13.22 -10.69
C LEU A 223 8.42 -13.32 -9.71
N ARG A 224 8.70 -13.66 -8.45
CA ARG A 224 7.68 -13.85 -7.40
C ARG A 224 7.72 -12.71 -6.38
N SER A 225 6.55 -12.40 -5.81
CA SER A 225 6.47 -11.53 -4.63
C SER A 225 7.29 -12.13 -3.48
N SER A 226 7.96 -11.27 -2.71
CA SER A 226 8.60 -11.67 -1.45
C SER A 226 7.58 -11.88 -0.31
N LEU A 227 6.32 -11.52 -0.52
CA LEU A 227 5.26 -11.66 0.46
C LEU A 227 4.60 -13.04 0.36
N CYS A 228 4.36 -13.68 1.52
CA CYS A 228 3.43 -14.81 1.59
C CYS A 228 1.99 -14.27 1.49
N LEU A 229 1.37 -14.36 0.32
CA LEU A 229 0.09 -13.69 0.03
C LEU A 229 -1.15 -14.43 0.52
N GLU A 230 -1.13 -15.77 0.58
CA GLU A 230 -2.32 -16.53 1.01
C GLU A 230 -2.78 -16.18 2.43
N PRO A 231 -1.88 -16.05 3.44
CA PRO A 231 -2.29 -15.58 4.77
C PRO A 231 -2.87 -14.16 4.77
N ILE A 232 -2.40 -13.27 3.87
CA ILE A 232 -2.95 -11.92 3.75
C ILE A 232 -4.36 -11.97 3.16
N ALA A 233 -4.54 -12.74 2.08
CA ALA A 233 -5.83 -12.91 1.43
C ALA A 233 -6.84 -13.61 2.35
N ALA A 234 -6.41 -14.60 3.15
CA ALA A 234 -7.22 -15.21 4.20
C ALA A 234 -7.68 -14.18 5.25
N ASN A 235 -6.76 -13.35 5.76
CA ASN A 235 -7.11 -12.32 6.74
C ASN A 235 -8.10 -11.27 6.19
N LEU A 236 -7.95 -10.87 4.92
CA LEU A 236 -8.92 -9.99 4.26
C LEU A 236 -10.29 -10.64 4.11
N ARG A 237 -10.35 -11.94 3.74
CA ARG A 237 -11.61 -12.69 3.65
C ARG A 237 -12.30 -12.83 5.01
N GLU A 238 -11.55 -13.13 6.07
CA GLU A 238 -12.07 -13.20 7.44
C GLU A 238 -12.69 -11.87 7.89
N ARG A 239 -12.18 -10.76 7.39
CA ARG A 239 -12.73 -9.41 7.61
C ARG A 239 -13.88 -9.03 6.67
N GLY A 240 -14.35 -9.97 5.85
CA GLY A 240 -15.49 -9.80 4.96
C GLY A 240 -15.16 -9.22 3.57
N PHE A 241 -13.88 -9.09 3.21
CA PHE A 241 -13.47 -8.60 1.89
C PHE A 241 -13.22 -9.75 0.92
N PRO A 242 -13.93 -9.85 -0.22
CA PRO A 242 -13.65 -10.86 -1.23
C PRO A 242 -12.23 -10.69 -1.78
N CYS A 243 -11.34 -11.62 -1.44
CA CYS A 243 -9.93 -11.59 -1.81
C CYS A 243 -9.41 -13.00 -2.11
N GLY A 244 -8.51 -13.13 -3.08
CA GLY A 244 -7.77 -14.35 -3.39
C GLY A 244 -6.35 -14.04 -3.83
N VAL A 245 -5.56 -15.09 -4.07
CA VAL A 245 -4.24 -14.97 -4.71
C VAL A 245 -4.34 -15.39 -6.18
N SER A 246 -3.52 -14.80 -7.03
CA SER A 246 -3.41 -15.10 -8.45
C SER A 246 -1.96 -15.36 -8.82
N ASP A 247 -1.71 -16.26 -9.77
CA ASP A 247 -0.40 -16.49 -10.35
C ASP A 247 -0.28 -15.95 -11.79
N ASP A 248 -1.25 -15.14 -12.22
CA ASP A 248 -1.33 -14.53 -13.53
C ASP A 248 -1.71 -13.05 -13.45
N ALA A 249 -0.69 -12.18 -13.44
CA ALA A 249 -0.87 -10.72 -13.53
C ALA A 249 -1.33 -10.24 -14.92
N GLY A 250 -1.71 -11.16 -15.81
CA GLY A 250 -2.24 -10.91 -17.14
C GLY A 250 -1.16 -10.81 -18.22
N CYS A 251 -1.61 -10.41 -19.41
CA CYS A 251 -0.78 -10.26 -20.61
C CYS A 251 -0.96 -8.83 -21.16
N PHE A 252 -0.73 -7.83 -20.31
CA PHE A 252 -0.83 -6.41 -20.66
C PHE A 252 0.08 -5.55 -19.75
N VAL A 253 -0.16 -4.24 -19.68
CA VAL A 253 0.66 -3.29 -18.91
C VAL A 253 0.73 -3.63 -17.41
N CYS A 254 -0.28 -4.31 -16.86
CA CYS A 254 -0.27 -4.75 -15.44
C CYS A 254 0.88 -5.73 -15.15
N ASN A 255 0.97 -6.84 -15.91
CA ASN A 255 2.10 -7.77 -15.83
C ASN A 255 3.42 -7.08 -16.15
N PHE A 256 3.44 -6.18 -17.14
CA PHE A 256 4.64 -5.46 -17.52
C PHE A 256 5.20 -4.62 -16.36
N LEU A 257 4.36 -3.78 -15.74
CA LEU A 257 4.72 -2.99 -14.57
C LEU A 257 5.15 -3.90 -13.41
N TYR A 258 4.37 -4.96 -13.14
CA TYR A 258 4.67 -5.82 -11.99
C TYR A 258 6.00 -6.55 -12.16
N PHE A 259 6.31 -7.03 -13.37
CA PHE A 259 7.59 -7.66 -13.67
C PHE A 259 8.76 -6.69 -13.47
N LYS A 260 8.66 -5.46 -14.00
CA LYS A 260 9.69 -4.42 -13.80
C LYS A 260 9.87 -4.08 -12.32
N SER A 261 8.77 -3.89 -11.60
CA SER A 261 8.81 -3.60 -10.16
C SER A 261 9.43 -4.74 -9.35
N LEU A 262 9.08 -6.01 -9.62
CA LEU A 262 9.72 -7.16 -8.97
C LEU A 262 11.21 -7.28 -9.33
N GLN A 263 11.61 -6.90 -10.55
CA GLN A 263 13.02 -6.85 -10.93
C GLN A 263 13.76 -5.77 -10.13
N GLU A 264 13.21 -4.57 -10.02
CA GLU A 264 13.78 -3.50 -9.21
C GLU A 264 13.85 -3.86 -7.71
N SER A 265 12.86 -4.61 -7.19
CA SER A 265 12.85 -5.12 -5.81
C SER A 265 14.11 -5.93 -5.46
N GLN A 266 14.66 -6.69 -6.41
CA GLN A 266 15.86 -7.51 -6.18
C GLN A 266 17.10 -6.65 -5.89
N MET A 267 17.12 -5.41 -6.38
CA MET A 267 18.26 -4.49 -6.21
C MET A 267 18.04 -3.48 -5.08
N SER A 268 16.81 -2.98 -4.93
CA SER A 268 16.51 -1.90 -3.98
C SER A 268 16.09 -2.38 -2.59
N GLY A 269 15.75 -3.67 -2.44
CA GLY A 269 15.15 -4.19 -1.22
C GLY A 269 13.76 -3.61 -0.92
N VAL A 270 13.14 -2.89 -1.86
CA VAL A 270 11.74 -2.44 -1.80
C VAL A 270 10.86 -3.63 -2.11
N THR A 271 9.83 -3.86 -1.31
CA THR A 271 8.83 -4.91 -1.60
C THR A 271 7.88 -4.42 -2.69
N ALA A 272 7.56 -5.27 -3.65
CA ALA A 272 6.58 -4.99 -4.69
C ALA A 272 5.36 -5.90 -4.58
N LEU A 273 4.17 -5.32 -4.67
CA LEU A 273 2.91 -6.04 -4.73
C LEU A 273 2.01 -5.44 -5.81
N PHE A 274 1.42 -6.29 -6.64
CA PHE A 274 0.37 -5.91 -7.56
C PHE A 274 -0.95 -6.53 -7.10
N VAL A 275 -2.02 -5.74 -7.16
CA VAL A 275 -3.37 -6.12 -6.79
C VAL A 275 -4.32 -5.80 -7.92
N HIS A 276 -4.98 -6.82 -8.46
CA HIS A 276 -6.13 -6.59 -9.33
C HIS A 276 -7.38 -6.37 -8.49
N VAL A 277 -8.10 -5.28 -8.77
CA VAL A 277 -9.38 -4.93 -8.14
C VAL A 277 -10.52 -5.09 -9.14
N PRO A 278 -11.72 -5.47 -8.68
CA PRO A 278 -12.89 -5.59 -9.56
C PRO A 278 -13.48 -4.21 -9.90
N PRO A 279 -14.39 -4.11 -10.89
CA PRO A 279 -15.10 -2.87 -11.15
C PRO A 279 -16.02 -2.45 -9.99
N PHE A 280 -16.39 -1.17 -9.95
CA PHE A 280 -17.27 -0.64 -8.89
C PHE A 280 -18.70 -1.19 -8.94
N SER A 281 -19.10 -1.78 -10.06
CA SER A 281 -20.35 -2.55 -10.17
C SER A 281 -20.34 -3.84 -9.36
N GLU A 282 -19.15 -4.39 -9.07
CA GLU A 282 -18.97 -5.63 -8.31
C GLU A 282 -18.60 -5.35 -6.84
N LEU A 283 -17.68 -4.41 -6.59
CA LEU A 283 -17.36 -3.93 -5.24
C LEU A 283 -17.29 -2.41 -5.23
N SER A 284 -18.09 -1.76 -4.38
CA SER A 284 -18.15 -0.29 -4.33
C SER A 284 -16.81 0.34 -3.94
N LEU A 285 -16.60 1.60 -4.32
CA LEU A 285 -15.41 2.36 -3.93
C LEU A 285 -15.17 2.33 -2.42
N GLN A 286 -16.22 2.47 -1.60
CA GLN A 286 -16.11 2.43 -0.14
C GLN A 286 -15.63 1.06 0.37
N GLN A 287 -16.14 -0.04 -0.20
CA GLN A 287 -15.68 -1.39 0.14
C GLN A 287 -14.22 -1.61 -0.27
N GLN A 288 -13.84 -1.16 -1.46
CA GLN A 288 -12.46 -1.27 -1.95
C GLN A 288 -11.49 -0.41 -1.14
N LEU A 289 -11.87 0.81 -0.75
CA LEU A 289 -11.07 1.68 0.10
C LEU A 289 -10.84 1.06 1.48
N SER A 290 -11.90 0.50 2.08
CA SER A 290 -11.80 -0.21 3.36
C SER A 290 -10.88 -1.44 3.25
N ALA A 291 -11.02 -2.23 2.18
CA ALA A 291 -10.14 -3.36 1.90
C ALA A 291 -8.66 -2.94 1.73
N ALA A 292 -8.41 -1.82 1.06
CA ALA A 292 -7.07 -1.28 0.85
C ALA A 292 -6.40 -0.85 2.16
N LEU A 293 -7.12 -0.15 3.02
CA LEU A 293 -6.64 0.24 4.36
C LEU A 293 -6.36 -0.99 5.22
N GLN A 294 -7.21 -2.01 5.12
CA GLN A 294 -7.01 -3.29 5.82
C GLN A 294 -5.78 -4.04 5.31
N LEU A 295 -5.56 -4.07 3.99
CA LEU A 295 -4.36 -4.64 3.38
C LEU A 295 -3.10 -3.95 3.91
N LEU A 296 -3.06 -2.61 3.90
CA LEU A 296 -1.91 -1.85 4.41
C LEU A 296 -1.69 -2.09 5.91
N SER A 297 -2.77 -2.19 6.70
CA SER A 297 -2.69 -2.50 8.14
C SER A 297 -2.10 -3.87 8.40
N ILE A 298 -2.54 -4.91 7.66
CA ILE A 298 -1.98 -6.26 7.74
C ILE A 298 -0.49 -6.23 7.38
N LEU A 299 -0.12 -5.52 6.32
CA LEU A 299 1.27 -5.41 5.86
C LEU A 299 2.16 -4.65 6.86
N ALA A 300 1.64 -3.61 7.49
CA ALA A 300 2.36 -2.82 8.50
C ALA A 300 2.57 -3.58 9.83
N GLN A 301 1.77 -4.60 10.10
CA GLN A 301 1.90 -5.46 11.29
C GLN A 301 2.86 -6.62 11.09
N ARG A 302 3.34 -6.86 9.86
CA ARG A 302 4.29 -7.95 9.60
C ARG A 302 5.65 -7.57 10.16
N ARG A 303 6.15 -8.38 11.10
CA ARG A 303 7.56 -8.36 11.46
C ARG A 303 8.37 -8.90 10.27
N THR A 304 9.49 -8.25 9.95
CA THR A 304 10.39 -8.76 8.91
C THR A 304 10.91 -10.14 9.34
N PRO A 305 11.01 -11.12 8.42
CA PRO A 305 11.43 -12.46 8.79
C PRO A 305 12.94 -12.52 9.00
N ALA A 306 13.40 -12.13 10.19
CA ALA A 306 14.62 -12.70 10.76
C ALA A 306 14.35 -14.06 11.43
N GLU A 307 13.08 -14.46 11.62
CA GLU A 307 12.70 -15.65 12.40
C GLU A 307 11.83 -16.68 11.65
N ALA A 308 11.56 -16.52 10.35
CA ALA A 308 10.79 -17.52 9.60
C ALA A 308 11.62 -18.72 9.10
N VAL A 309 12.78 -19.01 9.73
CA VAL A 309 13.52 -20.27 9.54
C VAL A 309 13.10 -21.26 10.62
N SER A 310 11.81 -21.56 10.69
CA SER A 310 11.31 -22.87 11.13
C SER A 310 9.80 -22.88 10.94
N ASN A 311 9.34 -23.80 10.10
CA ASN A 311 7.95 -24.19 9.95
C ASN A 311 7.03 -23.15 9.30
N THR A 312 7.17 -22.96 7.98
CA THR A 312 6.12 -23.28 7.00
C THR A 312 6.71 -23.05 5.62
N THR A 313 7.03 -24.11 4.90
CA THR A 313 7.38 -24.01 3.47
C THR A 313 6.14 -23.52 2.73
N CYS A 314 6.19 -22.27 2.26
CA CYS A 314 5.21 -21.78 1.30
C CYS A 314 5.40 -22.60 0.01
N LYS A 315 4.47 -23.52 -0.26
CA LYS A 315 4.38 -24.24 -1.54
C LYS A 315 3.78 -23.34 -2.60
#